data_AF-A0A7X7MLX4-F1
#
_entry.id   AF-A0A7X7MLX4-F1
#
_cell.length_a   1.000
_cell.length_b   1.000
_cell.length_c   1.000
_cell.angle_alpha   90.00
_cell.angle_beta   90.00
_cell.angle_gamma   90.00
#
_symmetry.space_group_name_H-M   'P 1'
#
loop_
_entity.id
_entity.type
_entity.pdbx_description
1 polymer ?
#
loop_
_entity_poly.entity_id
_entity_poly.type
_entity_poly.pdbx_seq_one_letter_code
_entity_poly.pdbx_strand_id
1 'polypeptide(L)'
;MKHEVAVENAAQFVEWIRNRGGVTVWRSHDPGDPSASVSTPALTDGKPTGSPHWKYTANPAFVVTDPAEIMVYETEVVEHIRVALKRSQNYAVLTDASQRRVDKALERAGKGSFYRKNGHPFFNPGIDICRSRDIGTLKEWMEKNP
;
A
#
# COMPACT_ATOMS: atom_id res chain seq x y z
N MET A 1 9.27 -12.07 -6.75
CA MET A 1 8.34 -11.47 -5.78
C MET A 1 7.12 -11.06 -6.56
N LYS A 2 5.93 -11.53 -6.18
CA LYS A 2 4.68 -11.13 -6.84
C LYS A 2 4.34 -9.69 -6.44
N HIS A 3 3.69 -8.95 -7.33
CA HIS A 3 3.21 -7.62 -6.98
C HIS A 3 1.95 -7.75 -6.12
N GLU A 4 1.83 -7.00 -5.04
CA GLU A 4 0.72 -7.11 -4.10
C GLU A 4 -0.26 -5.94 -4.28
N VAL A 5 -1.55 -6.23 -4.18
CA VAL A 5 -2.62 -5.23 -4.23
C VAL A 5 -3.67 -5.52 -3.17
N ALA A 6 -4.14 -4.46 -2.51
CA ALA A 6 -5.25 -4.56 -1.58
C ALA A 6 -6.55 -4.87 -2.34
N VAL A 7 -7.43 -5.69 -1.75
CA VAL A 7 -8.68 -6.16 -2.38
C VAL A 7 -9.56 -5.02 -2.89
N GLU A 8 -9.54 -3.85 -2.24
CA GLU A 8 -10.31 -2.67 -2.62
C GLU A 8 -9.88 -2.09 -3.98
N ASN A 9 -8.64 -2.33 -4.39
CA ASN A 9 -8.07 -1.87 -5.66
C ASN A 9 -8.05 -2.97 -6.73
N ALA A 10 -8.46 -4.20 -6.40
CA ALA A 10 -8.39 -5.33 -7.32
C ALA A 10 -9.18 -5.07 -8.62
N ALA A 11 -10.40 -4.52 -8.52
CA ALA A 11 -11.23 -4.19 -9.68
C ALA A 11 -10.55 -3.19 -10.64
N GLN A 12 -9.84 -2.19 -10.10
CA GLN A 12 -9.10 -1.22 -10.90
C GLN A 12 -7.93 -1.87 -11.63
N PHE A 13 -7.22 -2.78 -10.98
CA PHE A 13 -6.12 -3.52 -11.60
C PHE A 13 -6.61 -4.45 -12.71
N VAL A 14 -7.78 -5.06 -12.55
CA VAL A 14 -8.43 -5.84 -13.60
C VAL A 14 -8.75 -4.96 -14.82
N GLU A 15 -9.27 -3.75 -14.61
CA GLU A 15 -9.50 -2.79 -15.71
C GLU A 15 -8.21 -2.46 -16.45
N TRP A 16 -7.12 -2.21 -15.72
CA TRP A 16 -5.82 -1.90 -16.33
C TRP A 16 -5.24 -3.07 -17.13
N ILE A 17 -5.36 -4.30 -16.63
CA ILE A 17 -4.90 -5.48 -17.35
C ILE A 17 -5.73 -5.71 -18.62
N ARG A 18 -7.06 -5.61 -18.52
CA ARG A 18 -7.96 -5.87 -19.66
C ARG A 18 -7.85 -4.80 -20.74
N ASN A 19 -7.77 -3.52 -20.35
CA ASN A 19 -8.00 -2.40 -21.28
C ASN A 19 -6.79 -1.48 -21.47
N ARG A 20 -5.81 -1.53 -20.56
CA ARG A 20 -4.71 -0.56 -20.51
C ARG A 20 -3.33 -1.21 -20.63
N GLY A 21 -3.27 -2.44 -21.15
CA GLY A 21 -2.00 -3.13 -21.46
C GLY A 21 -1.21 -3.61 -20.23
N GLY A 22 -1.82 -3.64 -19.04
CA GLY A 22 -1.19 -4.11 -17.81
C GLY A 22 -1.04 -3.05 -16.73
N VAL A 23 -0.34 -3.43 -15.66
CA VAL A 23 -0.05 -2.60 -14.49
C VAL A 23 1.43 -2.26 -14.46
N THR A 24 1.75 -0.98 -14.46
CA THR A 24 3.13 -0.48 -14.34
C THR A 24 3.44 -0.13 -12.89
N VAL A 25 4.55 -0.64 -12.38
CA VAL A 25 5.00 -0.39 -11.01
C VAL A 25 6.19 0.56 -11.01
N TRP A 26 6.07 1.63 -10.23
CA TRP A 26 7.10 2.65 -10.06
C TRP A 26 7.66 2.59 -8.65
N ARG A 27 9.00 2.59 -8.52
CA ARG A 27 9.67 2.66 -7.21
C ARG A 27 9.97 4.11 -6.84
N SER A 28 9.88 4.41 -5.56
CA SER A 28 10.34 5.69 -5.03
C SER A 28 11.85 5.81 -5.18
N HIS A 29 12.32 7.00 -5.55
CA HIS A 29 13.72 7.39 -5.40
C HIS A 29 13.90 8.47 -4.34
N ASP A 30 12.82 8.87 -3.65
CA ASP A 30 12.86 9.81 -2.54
C ASP A 30 13.51 9.13 -1.32
N PRO A 31 14.65 9.64 -0.82
CA PRO A 31 15.30 9.10 0.37
C PRO A 31 14.42 9.16 1.64
N GLY A 32 13.41 10.03 1.67
CA GLY A 32 12.45 10.12 2.78
C GLY A 32 11.42 8.99 2.81
N ASP A 33 11.25 8.27 1.70
CA ASP A 33 10.29 7.16 1.57
C ASP A 33 10.80 6.12 0.53
N PRO A 34 11.95 5.47 0.79
CA PRO A 34 12.64 4.65 -0.21
C PRO A 34 11.94 3.31 -0.48
N SER A 35 11.05 2.89 0.42
CA SER A 35 10.24 1.68 0.28
C SER A 35 8.94 1.88 -0.48
N ALA A 36 8.53 3.13 -0.73
CA ALA A 36 7.27 3.37 -1.41
C ALA A 36 7.31 2.92 -2.87
N SER A 37 6.17 2.45 -3.33
CA SER A 37 5.88 2.19 -4.73
C SER A 37 4.49 2.70 -5.08
N VAL A 38 4.24 2.90 -6.36
CA VAL A 38 2.89 3.18 -6.89
C VAL A 38 2.67 2.38 -8.15
N SER A 39 1.41 2.06 -8.41
CA SER A 39 0.98 1.33 -9.59
C SER A 39 0.10 2.24 -10.45
N THR A 40 0.32 2.21 -11.77
CA THR A 40 -0.46 2.93 -12.77
C THR A 40 -0.87 1.98 -13.89
N PRO A 41 -1.86 2.31 -14.74
CA PRO A 41 -2.03 1.59 -16.00
C PRO A 41 -0.75 1.66 -16.84
N ALA A 42 -0.46 0.63 -17.64
CA ALA A 42 0.66 0.66 -18.57
C ALA A 42 0.43 1.64 -19.72
N LEU A 43 -0.82 1.78 -20.17
CA LEU A 43 -1.21 2.69 -21.23
C LEU A 43 -2.27 3.68 -20.75
N THR A 44 -2.03 4.96 -21.00
CA THR A 44 -3.04 6.03 -20.91
C THR A 44 -3.26 6.56 -22.32
N ASP A 45 -4.51 6.53 -22.81
CA ASP A 45 -4.87 6.95 -24.17
C ASP A 45 -4.02 6.32 -25.28
N GLY A 46 -3.72 5.02 -25.13
CA GLY A 46 -2.92 4.25 -26.07
C GLY A 46 -1.42 4.52 -26.05
N LYS A 47 -0.93 5.38 -25.14
CA LYS A 47 0.49 5.71 -24.97
C LYS A 47 1.02 5.19 -23.64
N PRO A 48 2.31 4.83 -23.54
CA PRO A 48 2.92 4.48 -22.26
C PRO A 48 2.69 5.55 -21.20
N THR A 49 2.20 5.14 -20.04
CA THR A 49 1.98 6.05 -18.91
C THR A 49 3.33 6.56 -18.41
N GLY A 50 3.47 7.88 -18.28
CA GLY A 50 4.67 8.50 -17.71
C GLY A 50 4.74 8.36 -16.20
N SER A 51 5.90 8.70 -15.62
CA SER A 51 6.08 8.69 -14.17
C SER A 51 5.04 9.60 -13.49
N PRO A 52 4.28 9.10 -12.50
CA PRO A 52 3.13 9.82 -11.95
C PRO A 52 3.54 10.99 -11.04
N HIS A 53 4.78 11.01 -10.54
CA HIS A 53 5.25 12.05 -9.63
C HIS A 53 6.78 12.11 -9.61
N TRP A 54 7.35 13.29 -9.31
CA TRP A 54 8.80 13.50 -9.24
C TRP A 54 9.51 12.55 -8.27
N LYS A 55 8.80 12.00 -7.27
CA LYS A 55 9.37 11.11 -6.25
C LYS A 55 9.61 9.69 -6.75
N TYR A 56 9.05 9.33 -7.91
CA TYR A 56 9.19 8.01 -8.50
C TYR A 56 10.22 8.01 -9.62
N THR A 57 10.84 6.87 -9.89
CA THR A 57 11.85 6.73 -10.95
C THR A 57 11.32 7.17 -12.32
N ALA A 58 12.23 7.68 -13.17
CA ALA A 58 11.87 8.11 -14.53
C ALA A 58 11.41 6.95 -15.41
N ASN A 59 11.99 5.76 -15.20
CA ASN A 59 11.57 4.52 -15.82
C ASN A 59 10.81 3.66 -14.82
N PRO A 60 9.79 2.90 -15.27
CA PRO A 60 9.10 1.96 -14.42
C PRO A 60 10.04 0.83 -13.98
N ALA A 61 9.77 0.26 -12.81
CA ALA A 61 10.55 -0.87 -12.30
C ALA A 61 10.23 -2.15 -13.09
N PHE A 62 8.95 -2.37 -13.40
CA PHE A 62 8.46 -3.47 -14.23
C PHE A 62 7.00 -3.23 -14.62
N VAL A 63 6.52 -3.97 -15.62
CA VAL A 63 5.12 -4.00 -16.06
C VAL A 63 4.59 -5.42 -15.87
N VAL A 64 3.46 -5.55 -15.21
CA VAL A 64 2.76 -6.82 -14.98
C VAL A 64 1.57 -6.91 -15.90
N THR A 65 1.56 -7.91 -16.78
CA THR A 65 0.45 -8.16 -17.72
C THR A 65 -0.34 -9.42 -17.36
N ASP A 66 0.27 -10.37 -16.65
CA ASP A 66 -0.40 -11.59 -16.20
C ASP A 66 -1.06 -11.37 -14.82
N PRO A 67 -2.40 -11.50 -14.69
CA PRO A 67 -3.07 -11.40 -13.39
C PRO A 67 -2.63 -12.48 -12.38
N ALA A 68 -2.01 -13.60 -12.80
CA ALA A 68 -1.48 -14.60 -11.88
C ALA A 68 -0.20 -14.14 -11.13
N GLU A 69 0.46 -13.10 -11.62
CA GLU A 69 1.64 -12.47 -11.01
C GLU A 69 1.29 -11.41 -9.95
N ILE A 70 0.00 -11.09 -9.81
CA ILE A 70 -0.50 -10.15 -8.82
C ILE A 70 -1.16 -10.92 -7.68
N MET A 71 -0.70 -10.70 -6.45
CA MET A 71 -1.31 -11.23 -5.23
C MET A 71 -2.32 -10.23 -4.70
N VAL A 72 -3.53 -10.69 -4.37
CA VAL A 72 -4.55 -9.88 -3.72
C VAL A 72 -4.55 -10.21 -2.23
N TYR A 73 -4.47 -9.18 -1.41
CA TYR A 73 -4.56 -9.31 0.03
C TYR A 73 -5.73 -8.49 0.59
N GLU A 74 -6.30 -8.98 1.68
CA GLU A 74 -7.27 -8.25 2.49
C GLU A 74 -6.57 -7.68 3.72
N THR A 75 -6.99 -6.49 4.15
CA THR A 75 -6.46 -5.85 5.35
C THR A 75 -7.46 -5.97 6.49
N GLU A 76 -7.08 -6.69 7.55
CA GLU A 76 -7.87 -6.77 8.78
C GLU A 76 -7.28 -5.83 9.84
N VAL A 77 -8.12 -4.99 10.44
CA VAL A 77 -7.73 -4.18 11.61
C VAL A 77 -7.81 -5.06 12.85
N VAL A 78 -6.67 -5.36 13.44
CA VAL A 78 -6.55 -6.24 14.61
C VAL A 78 -6.67 -5.47 15.92
N GLU A 79 -6.18 -4.23 15.95
CA GLU A 79 -6.18 -3.40 17.16
C GLU A 79 -6.22 -1.91 16.80
N HIS A 80 -6.94 -1.10 17.57
CA HIS A 80 -6.90 0.36 17.47
C HIS A 80 -6.24 0.96 18.71
N ILE A 81 -5.24 1.82 18.51
CA ILE A 81 -4.44 2.41 19.57
C ILE A 81 -4.56 3.92 19.51
N ARG A 82 -5.10 4.53 20.57
CA ARG A 82 -4.97 5.97 20.78
C ARG A 82 -3.53 6.33 21.11
N VAL A 83 -2.97 7.27 20.37
CA VAL A 83 -1.58 7.69 20.49
C VAL A 83 -1.48 9.16 20.88
N ALA A 84 -0.35 9.54 21.47
CA ALA A 84 0.00 10.93 21.70
C ALA A 84 1.12 11.33 20.74
N LEU A 85 0.95 12.47 20.09
CA LEU A 85 1.94 13.07 19.20
C LEU A 85 2.75 14.12 19.94
N LYS A 86 4.06 14.18 19.67
CA LYS A 86 4.95 15.28 20.06
C LYS A 86 5.38 16.04 18.80
N ARG A 87 5.60 17.35 18.95
CA ARG A 87 6.17 18.17 17.88
C ARG A 87 7.66 17.86 17.74
N SER A 88 8.11 17.60 16.52
CA SER A 88 9.52 17.49 16.13
C SER A 88 9.78 18.43 14.97
N GLN A 89 10.41 19.58 15.26
CA GLN A 89 10.60 20.66 14.30
C GLN A 89 9.30 21.03 13.56
N ASN A 90 9.23 20.69 12.26
CA ASN A 90 8.12 20.97 11.35
C ASN A 90 7.09 19.83 11.23
N TYR A 91 7.28 18.72 11.95
CA TYR A 91 6.45 17.53 11.83
C TYR A 91 5.93 17.04 13.20
N ALA A 92 4.84 16.29 13.19
CA ALA A 92 4.35 15.58 14.36
C ALA A 92 4.85 14.13 14.33
N VAL A 93 5.46 13.69 15.42
CA VAL A 93 5.97 12.32 15.59
C VAL A 93 5.30 11.68 16.81
N LEU A 94 5.33 10.36 16.89
CA LEU A 94 4.84 9.68 18.09
C LEU A 94 5.71 10.06 19.29
N THR A 95 5.07 10.22 20.45
CA THR A 95 5.79 10.18 21.74
C THR A 95 6.43 8.82 21.91
N ASP A 96 7.55 8.75 22.64
CA ASP A 96 8.29 7.48 22.84
C ASP A 96 7.40 6.42 23.50
N ALA A 97 6.54 6.83 24.43
CA ALA A 97 5.55 5.96 25.06
C ALA A 97 4.51 5.43 24.05
N SER A 98 4.08 6.25 23.08
CA SER A 98 3.14 5.81 22.04
C SER A 98 3.83 4.92 21.01
N GLN A 99 5.06 5.23 20.64
CA GLN A 99 5.87 4.39 19.74
C GLN A 99 6.02 2.98 20.33
N ARG A 100 6.44 2.86 21.59
CA ARG A 100 6.56 1.55 22.28
C ARG A 100 5.24 0.77 22.31
N ARG A 101 4.10 1.45 22.43
CA ARG A 101 2.78 0.80 22.39
C ARG A 101 2.47 0.25 21.00
N VAL A 102 2.77 1.02 19.95
CA VAL A 102 2.63 0.58 18.55
C VAL A 102 3.55 -0.60 18.27
N ASP A 103 4.83 -0.51 18.66
CA ASP A 103 5.82 -1.57 18.44
C ASP A 103 5.40 -2.88 19.12
N LYS A 104 4.96 -2.81 20.38
CA LYS A 104 4.45 -3.98 21.11
C LYS A 104 3.18 -4.56 20.48
N ALA A 105 2.32 -3.71 19.95
CA ALA A 105 1.11 -4.17 19.29
C ALA A 105 1.40 -4.82 17.93
N LEU A 106 2.35 -4.30 17.16
CA LEU A 106 2.86 -4.94 15.94
C LEU A 106 3.50 -6.30 16.26
N GLU A 107 4.31 -6.37 17.31
CA GLU A 107 4.92 -7.63 17.75
C GLU A 107 3.87 -8.68 18.11
N ARG A 108 2.80 -8.29 18.84
CA ARG A 108 1.66 -9.17 19.13
C ARG A 108 0.86 -9.55 17.88
N ALA A 109 0.69 -8.64 16.93
CA ALA A 109 -0.05 -8.88 15.69
C ALA A 109 0.71 -9.84 14.75
N GLY A 110 2.03 -9.93 14.89
CA GLY A 110 2.87 -10.93 14.24
C GLY A 110 3.53 -10.45 12.95
N LYS A 111 4.23 -11.37 12.27
CA LYS A 111 4.94 -11.06 11.02
C LYS A 111 3.95 -10.68 9.92
N GLY A 112 4.30 -9.66 9.14
CA GLY A 112 3.44 -9.13 8.07
C GLY A 112 2.42 -8.10 8.54
N SER A 113 2.35 -7.81 9.85
CA SER A 113 1.55 -6.70 10.36
C SER A 113 2.21 -5.35 10.10
N PHE A 114 1.37 -4.36 9.83
CA PHE A 114 1.76 -2.98 9.63
C PHE A 114 0.78 -2.08 10.36
N TYR A 115 1.06 -0.78 10.42
CA TYR A 115 0.15 0.17 11.03
C TYR A 115 -0.26 1.26 10.06
N ARG A 116 -1.48 1.76 10.23
CA ARG A 116 -2.04 2.87 9.48
C ARG A 116 -2.46 3.98 10.44
N LYS A 117 -2.21 5.23 10.07
CA LYS A 117 -2.71 6.39 10.82
C LYS A 117 -4.23 6.43 10.68
N ASN A 118 -4.94 6.54 11.80
CA ASN A 118 -6.40 6.65 11.84
C ASN A 118 -6.81 7.81 12.76
N GLY A 119 -7.93 8.46 12.47
CA GLY A 119 -8.41 9.59 13.25
C GLY A 119 -7.72 10.92 12.95
N HIS A 120 -8.23 11.99 13.57
CA HIS A 120 -7.79 13.35 13.30
C HIS A 120 -6.49 13.66 14.04
N PRO A 121 -5.44 14.18 13.37
CA PRO A 121 -4.11 14.40 13.97
C PRO A 121 -4.13 15.25 15.25
N PHE A 122 -5.08 16.19 15.34
CA PHE A 122 -5.14 17.17 16.42
C PHE A 122 -6.21 16.90 17.49
N PHE A 123 -7.20 16.05 17.22
CA PHE A 123 -8.35 15.86 18.13
C PHE A 123 -8.45 14.44 18.68
N ASN A 124 -8.10 13.44 17.88
CA ASN A 124 -8.11 12.05 18.30
C ASN A 124 -7.14 11.25 17.43
N PRO A 125 -5.83 11.47 17.57
CA PRO A 125 -4.84 10.72 16.82
C PRO A 125 -4.86 9.26 17.26
N GLY A 126 -5.11 8.38 16.30
CA GLY A 126 -5.15 6.94 16.46
C GLY A 126 -4.24 6.24 15.46
N ILE A 127 -3.93 5.00 15.78
CA ILE A 127 -3.22 4.09 14.89
C ILE A 127 -3.98 2.77 14.87
N ASP A 128 -4.32 2.33 13.67
CA ASP A 128 -4.81 0.98 13.44
C ASP A 128 -3.61 0.06 13.22
N ILE A 129 -3.58 -1.05 13.94
CA ILE A 129 -2.69 -2.17 13.68
C ILE A 129 -3.43 -3.11 12.73
N CYS A 130 -2.81 -3.34 11.57
CA CYS A 130 -3.38 -4.10 10.50
C CYS A 130 -2.59 -5.40 10.30
N ARG A 131 -3.30 -6.45 9.87
CA ARG A 131 -2.70 -7.67 9.36
C ARG A 131 -3.14 -7.86 7.92
N SER A 132 -2.20 -8.12 7.02
CA SER A 132 -2.51 -8.56 5.67
C SER A 132 -2.80 -10.06 5.67
N ARG A 133 -3.83 -10.45 4.92
CA ARG A 133 -4.15 -11.84 4.62
C ARG A 133 -4.24 -12.01 3.11
N ASP A 134 -3.39 -12.85 2.56
CA ASP A 134 -3.47 -13.21 1.15
C ASP A 134 -4.76 -14.02 0.91
N ILE A 135 -5.56 -13.57 -0.07
CA ILE A 135 -6.83 -14.22 -0.44
C ILE A 135 -6.74 -14.95 -1.78
N GLY A 136 -5.62 -14.80 -2.49
CA GLY A 136 -5.32 -15.46 -3.76
C GLY A 136 -4.69 -14.52 -4.78
N THR A 137 -4.43 -15.03 -5.98
CA THR A 137 -3.98 -14.20 -7.10
C THR A 137 -5.12 -13.36 -7.68
N LEU A 138 -4.79 -12.30 -8.42
CA LEU A 138 -5.79 -11.48 -9.11
C LEU A 138 -6.59 -12.32 -10.12
N LYS A 139 -5.96 -13.33 -10.73
CA LYS A 139 -6.65 -14.30 -11.60
C LYS A 139 -7.76 -15.06 -10.84
N GLU A 140 -7.43 -15.64 -9.69
CA GLU A 140 -8.41 -16.36 -8.85
C GLU A 140 -9.50 -15.41 -8.32
N TRP A 141 -9.14 -14.16 -8.04
CA TRP A 141 -10.10 -13.14 -7.62
C TRP A 141 -11.08 -12.79 -8.76
N MET A 142 -10.60 -12.68 -10.01
CA MET A 142 -11.45 -12.46 -11.20
C MET A 142 -12.43 -13.60 -11.44
N GLU A 143 -12.01 -14.85 -11.23
CA GLU A 143 -12.88 -16.02 -11.39
C GLU A 143 -14.05 -16.02 -10.37
N LYS A 144 -13.81 -15.44 -9.18
CA LYS A 144 -14.83 -15.29 -8.12
C LYS A 144 -15.68 -14.03 -8.27
N ASN A 145 -15.23 -13.04 -9.06
CA ASN A 145 -15.85 -11.73 -9.24
C ASN A 145 -15.90 -11.37 -10.74
N PRO A 146 -16.84 -11.96 -11.52
CA PRO A 146 -16.90 -11.80 -12.97
C PRO A 146 -17.17 -10.36 -13.43
#